data_AF-A0A1C5UD51-F1
#
_entry.id   AF-A0A1C5UD51-F1
#
_cell.length_a   1.000
_cell.length_b   1.000
_cell.length_c   1.000
_cell.angle_alpha   90.00
_cell.angle_beta   90.00
_cell.angle_gamma   90.00
#
_symmetry.space_group_name_H-M   'P 1'
#
loop_
_entity.id
_entity.type
_entity.pdbx_description
1 polymer ?
#
loop_
_entity_poly.entity_id
_entity_poly.type
_entity_poly.pdbx_seq_one_letter_code
_entity_poly.pdbx_strand_id
1 'polypeptide(L)'
;MPTSKLTKRALAASIATLLEKKPLDRITIKDITDECGVTRNTFYYHFQDVYDLLSYIFREQADMMLREYAGGEDWKDFFLNILTYLNENRKMIENVYYSIRQEELETYIKKVVGMYALQIIEIQTKDMDVDELAKKTVADFYHNAFVGATLQWIKEGMKTEPELLADLYNSMFQGTVKAAIASAERVMAK
;
A
#
# COMPACT_ATOMS: atom_id res chain seq x y z
N MET A 1 18.31 -16.63 20.69
CA MET A 1 17.68 -15.32 20.41
C MET A 1 16.56 -15.55 19.42
N PRO A 2 15.40 -14.85 19.51
CA PRO A 2 14.41 -14.90 18.44
C PRO A 2 15.11 -14.54 17.13
N THR A 3 14.81 -15.28 16.06
CA THR A 3 15.35 -14.96 14.73
C THR A 3 14.94 -13.54 14.36
N SER A 4 15.79 -12.80 13.63
CA SER A 4 15.55 -11.39 13.25
C SER A 4 14.12 -11.15 12.71
N LYS A 5 13.55 -12.13 11.99
CA LYS A 5 12.18 -12.10 11.48
C LYS A 5 11.09 -12.17 12.56
N LEU A 6 11.28 -12.99 13.59
CA LEU A 6 10.35 -13.07 14.73
C LEU A 6 10.30 -11.75 15.48
N THR A 7 11.45 -11.12 15.72
CA THR A 7 11.49 -9.82 16.41
C THR A 7 10.85 -8.71 15.59
N LYS A 8 11.09 -8.66 14.27
CA LYS A 8 10.41 -7.70 13.38
C LYS A 8 8.88 -7.87 13.41
N ARG A 9 8.38 -9.11 13.39
CA ARG A 9 6.94 -9.40 13.50
C ARG A 9 6.36 -9.00 14.85
N ALA A 10 7.08 -9.25 15.95
CA ALA A 10 6.65 -8.83 17.28
C ALA A 10 6.54 -7.29 17.38
N LEU A 11 7.54 -6.57 16.88
CA LEU A 11 7.52 -5.11 16.79
C LEU A 11 6.36 -4.57 15.93
N ALA A 12 6.09 -5.22 14.79
CA ALA A 12 4.97 -4.89 13.91
C ALA A 12 3.61 -5.10 14.58
N ALA A 13 3.43 -6.23 15.28
CA ALA A 13 2.21 -6.52 16.02
C ALA A 13 2.00 -5.52 17.18
N SER A 14 3.07 -5.13 17.87
CA SER A 14 3.01 -4.13 18.95
C SER A 14 2.51 -2.78 18.47
N ILE A 15 3.09 -2.24 17.39
CA ILE A 15 2.65 -0.93 16.89
C ILE A 15 1.21 -0.98 16.36
N ALA A 16 0.80 -2.06 15.68
CA ALA A 16 -0.59 -2.23 15.25
C ALA A 16 -1.56 -2.21 16.45
N THR A 17 -1.22 -2.92 17.53
CA THR A 17 -2.01 -2.94 18.77
C THR A 17 -2.10 -1.57 19.44
N LEU A 18 -1.02 -0.78 19.39
CA LEU A 18 -0.99 0.58 19.93
C LEU A 18 -1.79 1.55 19.05
N LEU A 19 -1.76 1.40 17.74
CA LEU A 19 -2.53 2.18 16.78
C LEU A 19 -4.03 1.91 16.85
N GLU A 20 -4.46 0.78 17.40
CA GLU A 20 -5.88 0.58 17.75
C GLU A 20 -6.32 1.41 18.96
N LYS A 21 -5.38 1.97 19.73
CA LYS A 21 -5.65 2.68 20.99
C LYS A 21 -5.39 4.17 20.90
N LYS A 22 -4.38 4.62 20.16
CA LYS A 22 -3.97 6.02 20.11
C LYS A 22 -3.34 6.44 18.76
N PRO A 23 -3.40 7.73 18.41
CA PRO A 23 -2.76 8.28 17.21
C PRO A 23 -1.25 8.04 17.17
N LEU A 24 -0.68 7.90 15.96
CA LEU A 24 0.73 7.57 15.74
C LEU A 24 1.70 8.57 16.40
N ASP A 25 1.38 9.87 16.35
CA ASP A 25 2.18 10.95 16.95
C ASP A 25 2.24 10.87 18.49
N ARG A 26 1.44 9.98 19.10
CA ARG A 26 1.43 9.68 20.54
C ARG A 26 2.05 8.33 20.88
N ILE A 27 2.53 7.58 19.90
CA ILE A 27 3.22 6.30 20.10
C ILE A 27 4.73 6.55 20.16
N THR A 28 5.35 6.15 21.26
CA THR A 28 6.80 6.21 21.43
C THR A 28 7.44 4.84 21.16
N ILE A 29 8.72 4.83 20.83
CA ILE A 29 9.50 3.59 20.72
C ILE A 29 9.46 2.80 22.03
N LYS A 30 9.43 3.50 23.18
CA LYS A 30 9.29 2.86 24.48
C LYS A 30 7.98 2.08 24.59
N ASP A 31 6.86 2.68 24.19
CA ASP A 31 5.55 1.99 24.20
C ASP A 31 5.59 0.70 23.38
N ILE A 32 6.19 0.76 22.18
CA ILE A 32 6.31 -0.39 21.28
C ILE A 32 7.16 -1.49 21.91
N THR A 33 8.31 -1.12 22.48
CA THR A 33 9.23 -2.09 23.07
C THR A 33 8.70 -2.70 24.36
N ASP A 34 7.98 -1.92 25.17
CA ASP A 34 7.33 -2.38 26.39
C ASP A 34 6.21 -3.38 26.06
N GLU A 35 5.44 -3.14 24.97
CA GLU A 35 4.34 -4.02 24.54
C GLU A 35 4.81 -5.43 24.12
N CYS A 36 5.97 -5.58 23.45
CA CYS A 36 6.50 -6.89 23.06
C CYS A 36 7.69 -7.39 23.89
N GLY A 37 8.06 -6.69 24.97
CA GLY A 37 9.11 -7.12 25.89
C GLY A 37 10.52 -7.14 25.28
N VAL A 38 10.82 -6.27 24.32
CA VAL A 38 12.17 -6.10 23.75
C VAL A 38 12.82 -4.83 24.26
N THR A 39 14.12 -4.63 23.98
CA THR A 39 14.81 -3.38 24.36
C THR A 39 14.76 -2.34 23.24
N ARG A 40 14.98 -1.06 23.57
CA ARG A 40 15.19 0.00 22.57
C ARG A 40 16.35 -0.30 21.63
N ASN A 41 17.44 -0.89 22.13
CA ASN A 41 18.56 -1.30 21.29
C ASN A 41 18.14 -2.36 20.28
N THR A 42 17.25 -3.28 20.67
CA THR A 42 16.66 -4.28 19.77
C THR A 42 15.76 -3.64 18.73
N PHE A 43 14.97 -2.62 19.09
CA PHE A 43 14.20 -1.84 18.11
C PHE A 43 15.12 -1.21 17.07
N TYR A 44 16.13 -0.44 17.51
CA TYR A 44 17.02 0.30 16.61
C TYR A 44 17.93 -0.60 15.78
N TYR A 45 18.15 -1.84 16.18
CA TYR A 45 18.80 -2.85 15.35
C TYR A 45 17.98 -3.21 14.10
N HIS A 46 16.64 -3.09 14.18
CA HIS A 46 15.75 -3.46 13.09
C HIS A 46 15.15 -2.28 12.32
N PHE A 47 14.90 -1.15 12.99
CA PHE A 47 14.18 0.00 12.44
C PHE A 47 14.81 1.31 12.89
N GLN A 48 14.92 2.28 11.98
CA GLN A 48 15.46 3.61 12.30
C GLN A 48 14.53 4.38 13.26
N ASP A 49 13.22 4.31 12.98
CA ASP A 49 12.17 5.01 13.71
C ASP A 49 10.81 4.30 13.52
N VAL A 50 9.76 4.95 14.00
CA VAL A 50 8.38 4.43 13.90
C VAL A 50 7.87 4.37 12.45
N TYR A 51 8.35 5.25 11.57
CA TYR A 51 7.93 5.31 10.17
C TYR A 51 8.58 4.19 9.36
N ASP A 52 9.83 3.83 9.64
CA ASP A 52 10.49 2.67 9.03
C ASP A 52 9.77 1.36 9.42
N LEU A 53 9.33 1.24 10.68
CA LEU A 53 8.50 0.12 11.12
C LEU A 53 7.13 0.09 10.40
N LEU A 54 6.44 1.22 10.25
CA LEU A 54 5.21 1.29 9.45
C LEU A 54 5.45 0.89 7.99
N SER A 55 6.58 1.31 7.42
CA SER A 55 6.98 0.96 6.05
C SER A 55 7.19 -0.51 5.88
N TYR A 56 7.72 -1.16 6.90
CA TYR A 56 7.83 -2.60 6.90
C TYR A 56 6.46 -3.28 6.90
N ILE A 57 5.51 -2.82 7.72
CA ILE A 57 4.14 -3.38 7.77
C ILE A 57 3.44 -3.24 6.40
N PHE A 58 3.41 -2.03 5.84
CA PHE A 58 2.72 -1.79 4.57
C PHE A 58 3.38 -2.53 3.39
N ARG A 59 4.71 -2.66 3.38
CA ARG A 59 5.42 -3.46 2.36
C ARG A 59 5.12 -4.94 2.47
N GLU A 60 5.11 -5.52 3.68
CA GLU A 60 4.77 -6.94 3.84
C GLU A 60 3.33 -7.22 3.38
N GLN A 61 2.39 -6.30 3.66
CA GLN A 61 1.01 -6.42 3.20
C GLN A 61 0.90 -6.29 1.67
N ALA A 62 1.56 -5.29 1.08
CA ALA A 62 1.57 -5.09 -0.37
C ALA A 62 2.26 -6.25 -1.12
N ASP A 63 3.35 -6.79 -0.57
CA ASP A 63 4.03 -7.98 -1.09
C ASP A 63 3.14 -9.23 -1.09
N MET A 64 2.24 -9.36 -0.10
CA MET A 64 1.28 -10.46 -0.05
C MET A 64 0.22 -10.30 -1.13
N MET A 65 -0.40 -9.12 -1.21
CA MET A 65 -1.43 -8.81 -2.21
C MET A 65 -0.90 -8.92 -3.65
N LEU A 66 0.34 -8.48 -3.91
CA LEU A 66 0.94 -8.63 -5.23
C LEU A 66 1.14 -10.10 -5.62
N ARG A 67 1.50 -10.98 -4.67
CA ARG A 67 1.67 -12.42 -4.97
C ARG A 67 0.34 -13.05 -5.38
N GLU A 68 -0.75 -12.66 -4.72
CA GLU A 68 -2.11 -13.11 -5.05
C GLU A 68 -2.50 -12.63 -6.46
N TYR A 69 -2.26 -11.35 -6.76
CA TYR A 69 -2.43 -10.80 -8.10
C TYR A 69 -1.61 -11.51 -9.18
N ALA A 70 -0.32 -11.74 -8.93
CA ALA A 70 0.56 -12.48 -9.84
C ALA A 70 0.12 -13.95 -10.04
N GLY A 71 -0.65 -14.50 -9.10
CA GLY A 71 -1.29 -15.82 -9.18
C GLY A 71 -2.48 -15.89 -10.13
N GLY A 72 -2.90 -14.77 -10.73
CA GLY A 72 -4.00 -14.69 -11.70
C GLY A 72 -5.31 -14.14 -11.14
N GLU A 73 -5.28 -13.50 -9.97
CA GLU A 73 -6.43 -12.78 -9.43
C GLU A 73 -6.84 -11.61 -10.35
N ASP A 74 -8.15 -11.34 -10.42
CA ASP A 74 -8.68 -10.23 -11.20
C ASP A 74 -8.34 -8.88 -10.55
N TRP A 75 -8.22 -7.83 -11.36
CA TRP A 75 -7.96 -6.47 -10.88
C TRP A 75 -8.97 -6.01 -9.82
N LYS A 76 -10.26 -6.33 -10.00
CA LYS A 76 -11.30 -5.97 -9.04
C LYS A 76 -11.03 -6.61 -7.68
N ASP A 77 -10.75 -7.90 -7.67
CA ASP A 77 -10.55 -8.67 -6.44
C ASP A 77 -9.30 -8.18 -5.70
N PHE A 78 -8.21 -7.91 -6.43
CA PHE A 78 -7.01 -7.30 -5.88
C PHE A 78 -7.29 -5.96 -5.19
N PHE A 79 -8.05 -5.07 -5.85
CA PHE A 79 -8.37 -3.77 -5.27
C PHE A 79 -9.37 -3.89 -4.11
N LEU A 80 -10.31 -4.82 -4.19
CA LEU A 80 -11.23 -5.13 -3.09
C LEU A 80 -10.47 -5.62 -1.86
N ASN A 81 -9.44 -6.47 -2.02
CA ASN A 81 -8.61 -6.93 -0.90
C ASN A 81 -7.92 -5.75 -0.21
N ILE A 82 -7.44 -4.77 -0.97
CA ILE A 82 -6.86 -3.53 -0.42
C ILE A 82 -7.90 -2.75 0.40
N LEU A 83 -9.07 -2.49 -0.19
CA LEU A 83 -10.13 -1.73 0.48
C LEU A 83 -10.64 -2.44 1.73
N THR A 84 -10.79 -3.77 1.66
CA THR A 84 -11.22 -4.62 2.78
C THR A 84 -10.21 -4.56 3.92
N TYR A 85 -8.92 -4.75 3.63
CA TYR A 85 -7.86 -4.63 4.63
C TYR A 85 -7.87 -3.26 5.32
N LEU A 86 -8.00 -2.18 4.55
CA LEU A 86 -8.06 -0.83 5.10
C LEU A 86 -9.29 -0.62 5.99
N ASN A 87 -10.45 -1.16 5.60
CA ASN A 87 -11.69 -1.06 6.36
C ASN A 87 -11.64 -1.88 7.66
N GLU A 88 -11.13 -3.12 7.59
CA GLU A 88 -10.97 -4.00 8.75
C GLU A 88 -10.00 -3.43 9.79
N ASN A 89 -8.98 -2.70 9.33
CA ASN A 89 -8.00 -2.02 10.17
C ASN A 89 -8.27 -0.52 10.31
N ARG A 90 -9.53 -0.11 10.13
CA ARG A 90 -9.94 1.29 10.00
C ARG A 90 -9.36 2.20 11.08
N LYS A 91 -9.37 1.77 12.34
CA LYS A 91 -8.92 2.61 13.45
C LYS A 91 -7.41 2.82 13.44
N MET A 92 -6.63 1.75 13.19
CA MET A 92 -5.21 1.88 12.91
C MET A 92 -4.94 2.83 11.74
N ILE A 93 -5.67 2.67 10.62
CA ILE A 93 -5.50 3.51 9.42
C ILE A 93 -5.81 4.99 9.72
N GLU A 94 -6.91 5.28 10.42
CA GLU A 94 -7.27 6.64 10.83
C GLU A 94 -6.20 7.25 11.76
N ASN A 95 -5.71 6.47 12.73
CA ASN A 95 -4.66 6.90 13.67
C ASN A 95 -3.29 7.12 13.01
N VAL A 96 -3.03 6.54 11.84
CA VAL A 96 -1.88 6.88 11.00
C VAL A 96 -2.20 8.11 10.15
N TYR A 97 -3.34 8.10 9.46
CA TYR A 97 -3.72 9.11 8.48
C TYR A 97 -3.79 10.53 9.08
N TYR A 98 -4.35 10.68 10.28
CA TYR A 98 -4.51 11.99 10.92
C TYR A 98 -3.29 12.45 11.74
N SER A 99 -2.31 11.58 11.95
CA SER A 99 -1.07 11.91 12.68
C SER A 99 0.08 12.37 11.79
N ILE A 100 -0.06 12.24 10.47
CA ILE A 100 0.95 12.62 9.48
C ILE A 100 0.39 13.76 8.62
N ARG A 101 1.25 14.70 8.21
CA ARG A 101 0.84 15.72 7.23
C ARG A 101 0.42 15.04 5.93
N GLN A 102 -0.72 15.45 5.36
CA GLN A 102 -1.29 14.78 4.19
C GLN A 102 -0.29 14.64 3.02
N GLU A 103 0.48 15.69 2.73
CA GLU A 103 1.51 15.68 1.68
C GLU A 103 2.62 14.64 1.93
N GLU A 104 3.03 14.49 3.20
CA GLU A 104 4.06 13.54 3.61
C GLU A 104 3.53 12.11 3.54
N LEU A 105 2.29 11.89 3.99
CA LEU A 105 1.61 10.59 3.87
C LEU A 105 1.40 10.20 2.41
N GLU A 106 0.96 11.13 1.57
CA GLU A 106 0.76 10.87 0.15
C GLU A 106 2.09 10.51 -0.52
N THR A 107 3.14 11.30 -0.30
CA THR A 107 4.49 11.01 -0.82
C THR A 107 4.96 9.63 -0.39
N TYR A 108 4.72 9.30 0.88
CA TYR A 108 5.08 8.03 1.47
C TYR A 108 4.33 6.85 0.83
N ILE A 109 3.00 6.92 0.76
CA ILE A 109 2.16 5.87 0.16
C ILE A 109 2.47 5.72 -1.32
N LYS A 110 2.67 6.83 -2.06
CA LYS A 110 3.09 6.78 -3.46
C LYS A 110 4.43 6.05 -3.63
N LYS A 111 5.40 6.27 -2.75
CA LYS A 111 6.68 5.56 -2.78
C LYS A 111 6.52 4.06 -2.52
N VAL A 112 5.70 3.69 -1.54
CA VAL A 112 5.43 2.27 -1.23
C VAL A 112 4.69 1.61 -2.38
N VAL A 113 3.58 2.19 -2.85
CA VAL A 113 2.69 1.59 -3.87
C VAL A 113 3.29 1.65 -5.28
N GLY A 114 4.08 2.68 -5.60
CA GLY A 114 4.59 2.92 -6.95
C GLY A 114 5.46 1.76 -7.49
N MET A 115 6.22 1.08 -6.62
CA MET A 115 7.00 -0.08 -7.06
C MET A 115 6.11 -1.27 -7.46
N TYR A 116 4.97 -1.45 -6.80
CA TYR A 116 4.00 -2.50 -7.12
C TYR A 116 3.24 -2.19 -8.39
N ALA A 117 2.92 -0.91 -8.64
CA ALA A 117 2.23 -0.49 -9.86
C ALA A 117 3.03 -0.85 -11.13
N LEU A 118 4.34 -0.62 -11.13
CA LEU A 118 5.19 -1.02 -12.26
C LEU A 118 5.21 -2.54 -12.43
N GLN A 119 5.29 -3.31 -11.33
CA GLN A 119 5.26 -4.77 -11.38
C GLN A 119 3.92 -5.31 -11.93
N ILE A 120 2.81 -4.68 -11.59
CA ILE A 120 1.49 -5.01 -12.15
C ILE A 120 1.46 -4.79 -13.67
N ILE A 121 2.02 -3.67 -14.15
CA ILE A 121 2.13 -3.39 -15.59
C ILE A 121 3.02 -4.43 -16.28
N GLU A 122 4.16 -4.79 -15.69
CA GLU A 122 5.04 -5.85 -16.21
C GLU A 122 4.29 -7.19 -16.34
N ILE A 123 3.52 -7.57 -15.32
CA ILE A 123 2.71 -8.80 -15.36
C ILE A 123 1.68 -8.75 -16.50
N GLN A 124 0.99 -7.61 -16.68
CA GLN A 124 -0.03 -7.47 -17.71
C GLN A 124 0.54 -7.38 -19.14
N THR A 125 1.80 -6.96 -19.28
CA THR A 125 2.48 -6.74 -20.56
C THR A 125 3.55 -7.78 -20.89
N LYS A 126 3.68 -8.84 -20.08
CA LYS A 126 4.73 -9.88 -20.23
C LYS A 126 4.83 -10.50 -21.64
N ASP A 127 3.70 -10.56 -22.36
CA ASP A 127 3.59 -11.15 -23.71
C ASP A 127 3.51 -10.07 -24.81
N MET A 128 3.82 -8.81 -24.48
CA MET A 128 3.76 -7.65 -25.37
C MET A 128 5.15 -7.02 -25.50
N ASP A 129 5.48 -6.54 -26.70
CA ASP A 129 6.65 -5.69 -26.93
C ASP A 129 6.21 -4.23 -26.73
N VAL A 130 6.60 -3.63 -25.60
CA VAL A 130 6.15 -2.30 -25.15
C VAL A 130 7.35 -1.53 -24.64
N ASP A 131 7.47 -0.27 -25.04
CA ASP A 131 8.54 0.61 -24.60
C ASP A 131 8.43 0.92 -23.09
N GLU A 132 9.58 0.98 -22.42
CA GLU A 132 9.69 1.21 -20.99
C GLU A 132 9.10 2.57 -20.56
N LEU A 133 9.19 3.61 -21.40
CA LEU A 133 8.57 4.90 -21.14
C LEU A 133 7.04 4.79 -21.13
N ALA A 134 6.45 4.03 -22.06
CA ALA A 134 5.01 3.79 -22.07
C ALA A 134 4.57 3.02 -20.83
N LYS A 135 5.24 1.92 -20.48
CA LYS A 135 4.95 1.16 -19.27
C LYS A 135 5.00 2.04 -18.03
N LYS A 136 6.07 2.82 -17.87
CA LYS A 136 6.24 3.73 -16.73
C LYS A 136 5.17 4.81 -16.70
N THR A 137 4.87 5.45 -17.83
CA THR A 137 3.86 6.52 -17.91
C THR A 137 2.47 5.99 -17.55
N VAL A 138 2.12 4.80 -18.03
CA VAL A 138 0.86 4.14 -17.69
C VAL A 138 0.86 3.77 -16.21
N ALA A 139 1.91 3.13 -15.69
CA ALA A 139 2.03 2.81 -14.28
C ALA A 139 1.85 4.06 -13.39
N ASP A 140 2.52 5.16 -13.74
CA ASP A 140 2.45 6.43 -13.05
C ASP A 140 1.01 6.99 -13.02
N PHE A 141 0.31 6.98 -14.16
CA PHE A 141 -1.08 7.45 -14.23
C PHE A 141 -2.02 6.63 -13.33
N TYR A 142 -2.03 5.31 -13.50
CA TYR A 142 -2.96 4.43 -12.78
C TYR A 142 -2.64 4.40 -11.28
N HIS A 143 -1.37 4.33 -10.87
CA HIS A 143 -1.05 4.33 -9.44
C HIS A 143 -1.46 5.64 -8.77
N ASN A 144 -1.26 6.80 -9.43
CA ASN A 144 -1.68 8.08 -8.85
C ASN A 144 -3.20 8.16 -8.70
N ALA A 145 -3.95 7.64 -9.68
CA ALA A 145 -5.40 7.53 -9.59
C ALA A 145 -5.82 6.64 -8.41
N PHE A 146 -5.20 5.47 -8.22
CA PHE A 146 -5.51 4.55 -7.12
C PHE A 146 -5.16 5.11 -5.75
N VAL A 147 -3.98 5.71 -5.60
CA VAL A 147 -3.56 6.32 -4.33
C VAL A 147 -4.48 7.48 -3.98
N GLY A 148 -4.80 8.35 -4.95
CA GLY A 148 -5.73 9.46 -4.75
C GLY A 148 -7.13 9.00 -4.37
N ALA A 149 -7.68 8.02 -5.08
CA ALA A 149 -8.96 7.39 -4.78
C ALA A 149 -9.03 6.84 -3.34
N THR A 150 -8.01 6.06 -2.96
CA THR A 150 -7.94 5.42 -1.65
C THR A 150 -7.80 6.44 -0.52
N LEU A 151 -6.92 7.43 -0.68
CA LEU A 151 -6.75 8.50 0.31
C LEU A 151 -8.01 9.36 0.46
N GLN A 152 -8.72 9.62 -0.64
CA GLN A 152 -9.99 10.36 -0.60
C GLN A 152 -11.05 9.57 0.18
N TRP A 153 -11.18 8.27 -0.07
CA TRP A 153 -12.12 7.42 0.67
C TRP A 153 -11.78 7.33 2.17
N ILE A 154 -10.50 7.25 2.53
CA ILE A 154 -10.04 7.33 3.94
C ILE A 154 -10.42 8.69 4.55
N LYS A 155 -10.15 9.80 3.85
CA LYS A 155 -10.46 11.16 4.29
C LYS A 155 -11.96 11.36 4.58
N GLU A 156 -12.82 10.73 3.78
CA GLU A 156 -14.27 10.76 3.94
C GLU A 156 -14.78 9.82 5.05
N GLY A 157 -13.87 9.10 5.70
CA GLY A 157 -14.16 8.20 6.81
C GLY A 157 -14.66 6.84 6.35
N MET A 158 -14.16 6.33 5.22
CA MET A 158 -14.43 4.96 4.71
C MET A 158 -15.92 4.60 4.76
N LYS A 159 -16.79 5.51 4.30
CA LYS A 159 -18.25 5.39 4.42
C LYS A 159 -18.86 4.48 3.36
N THR A 160 -18.25 4.45 2.18
CA THR A 160 -18.68 3.58 1.09
C THR A 160 -18.16 2.18 1.35
N GLU A 161 -19.02 1.17 1.22
CA GLU A 161 -18.63 -0.24 1.37
C GLU A 161 -17.53 -0.62 0.36
N PRO A 162 -16.50 -1.39 0.79
CA PRO A 162 -15.39 -1.82 -0.07
C PRO A 162 -15.83 -2.45 -1.40
N GLU A 163 -16.83 -3.33 -1.38
CA GLU A 163 -17.33 -4.04 -2.56
C GLU A 163 -17.92 -3.08 -3.59
N LEU A 164 -18.78 -2.16 -3.14
CA LEU A 164 -19.40 -1.16 -4.01
C LEU A 164 -18.34 -0.24 -4.59
N LEU A 165 -17.38 0.20 -3.78
CA LEU A 165 -16.32 1.07 -4.24
C LEU A 165 -15.41 0.36 -5.25
N ALA A 166 -15.05 -0.90 -5.01
CA ALA A 166 -14.29 -1.72 -5.94
C ALA A 166 -15.04 -1.90 -7.27
N ASP A 167 -16.35 -2.15 -7.23
CA ASP A 167 -17.19 -2.24 -8.44
C ASP A 167 -17.21 -0.95 -9.24
N LEU A 168 -17.38 0.20 -8.57
CA LEU A 168 -17.35 1.51 -9.23
C LEU A 168 -16.02 1.75 -9.92
N TYR A 169 -14.89 1.53 -9.24
CA TYR A 169 -13.57 1.69 -9.84
C TYR A 169 -13.30 0.69 -10.95
N ASN A 170 -13.68 -0.57 -10.78
CA ASN A 170 -13.53 -1.57 -11.83
C ASN A 170 -14.32 -1.18 -13.09
N SER A 171 -15.53 -0.62 -12.96
CA SER A 171 -16.31 -0.15 -14.11
C SER A 171 -15.60 0.93 -14.95
N MET A 172 -14.68 1.68 -14.33
CA MET A 172 -13.87 2.72 -15.00
C MET A 172 -12.54 2.20 -15.53
N PHE A 173 -11.98 1.14 -14.93
CA PHE A 173 -10.63 0.64 -15.22
C PHE A 173 -10.57 -0.68 -15.97
N GLN A 174 -11.66 -1.44 -16.02
CA GLN A 174 -11.67 -2.75 -16.67
C GLN A 174 -11.26 -2.62 -18.15
N GLY A 175 -10.16 -3.30 -18.52
CA GLY A 175 -9.62 -3.31 -19.89
C GLY A 175 -8.91 -2.01 -20.33
N THR A 176 -8.87 -0.96 -19.51
CA THR A 176 -8.30 0.33 -19.93
C THR A 176 -6.78 0.36 -19.90
N VAL A 177 -6.13 -0.44 -19.03
CA VAL A 177 -4.67 -0.50 -18.93
C VAL A 177 -4.03 -0.95 -20.25
N LYS A 178 -4.47 -2.09 -20.81
CA LYS A 178 -3.98 -2.59 -22.11
C LYS A 178 -4.27 -1.61 -23.25
N ALA A 179 -5.44 -0.98 -23.24
CA ALA A 179 -5.80 0.04 -24.23
C ALA A 179 -4.92 1.29 -24.13
N ALA A 180 -4.59 1.73 -22.91
CA ALA A 180 -3.70 2.85 -22.66
C ALA A 180 -2.28 2.57 -23.13
N ILE A 181 -1.76 1.37 -22.87
CA ILE A 181 -0.46 0.91 -23.38
C ILE A 181 -0.42 0.94 -24.91
N ALA A 182 -1.40 0.31 -25.58
CA ALA A 182 -1.47 0.31 -27.03
C ALA A 182 -1.66 1.71 -27.63
N SER A 183 -2.26 2.65 -26.89
CA SER A 183 -2.35 4.05 -27.30
C SER A 183 -1.01 4.78 -27.15
N ALA A 184 -0.27 4.55 -26.07
CA ALA A 184 1.03 5.16 -25.83
C ALA A 184 2.05 4.76 -26.91
N GLU A 185 2.13 3.46 -27.25
CA GLU A 185 2.97 2.94 -28.34
C GLU A 185 2.70 3.64 -29.68
N ARG A 186 1.43 3.81 -30.03
CA ARG A 186 1.03 4.49 -31.27
C ARG A 186 1.42 5.97 -31.31
N VAL A 187 1.56 6.61 -30.15
CA VAL A 187 2.04 8.00 -30.07
C VAL A 187 3.55 8.05 -30.28
N MET A 188 4.30 7.10 -29.74
CA MET A 188 5.77 7.07 -29.86
C MET A 188 6.26 6.59 -31.23
N ALA A 189 5.44 5.84 -31.96
CA ALA A 189 5.74 5.40 -33.32
C ALA A 189 5.58 6.50 -34.39
N LYS A 190 5.17 7.72 -34.01
CA LYS A 190 5.04 8.89 -34.90
C LYS A 190 6.20 9.85 -34.73
#